data_AF-A0A0F3H426-F1
#
_entry.id   AF-A0A0F3H426-F1
#
_cell.length_a   1.000
_cell.length_b   1.000
_cell.length_c   1.000
_cell.angle_alpha   90.00
_cell.angle_beta   90.00
_cell.angle_gamma   90.00
#
_symmetry.space_group_name_H-M   'P 1'
#
loop_
_entity.id
_entity.type
_entity.pdbx_description
1 polymer ?
#
loop_
_entity_poly.entity_id
_entity_poly.type
_entity_poly.pdbx_seq_one_letter_code
_entity_poly.pdbx_strand_id
1 'polypeptide(L)'
;MANIKTLERLQQIRKYKKEEIEAEFKKILINLMQQEDVLQTLSLSLTKLTLQMNEKQTRGFSNVYELSLFYDYMETLNKSIRKQQEMLYQLTALFQEKKAELLEAYKEVKVIEKLKDKVIFDNNKRAAWQEQKELDYVYLSRLPRE
;
A
#
# COMPACT_ATOMS: atom_id res chain seq x y z
N MET A 1 2.59 -22.07 27.30
CA MET A 1 2.65 -22.21 25.82
C MET A 1 1.49 -21.43 25.22
N ALA A 2 1.72 -20.64 24.17
CA ALA A 2 0.64 -19.91 23.51
C ALA A 2 -0.40 -20.91 22.97
N ASN A 3 -1.66 -20.73 23.36
CA ASN A 3 -2.74 -21.60 22.90
C ASN A 3 -2.99 -21.33 21.40
N ILE A 4 -3.13 -22.39 20.59
CA ILE A 4 -3.43 -22.29 19.15
C ILE A 4 -4.63 -21.38 18.90
N LYS A 5 -5.67 -21.47 19.74
CA LYS A 5 -6.86 -20.61 19.66
C LYS A 5 -6.54 -19.12 19.82
N THR A 6 -5.55 -18.79 20.67
CA THR A 6 -5.10 -17.40 20.87
C THR A 6 -4.34 -16.89 19.65
N LEU A 7 -3.48 -17.72 19.05
CA LEU A 7 -2.77 -17.36 17.81
C LEU A 7 -3.73 -17.20 16.63
N GLU A 8 -4.78 -18.01 16.55
CA GLU A 8 -5.81 -17.88 15.52
C GLU A 8 -6.59 -16.57 15.63
N ARG A 9 -7.02 -16.22 16.84
CA ARG A 9 -7.68 -14.91 17.09
C ARG A 9 -6.75 -13.75 16.74
N LEU A 10 -5.48 -13.84 17.13
CA LEU A 10 -4.49 -12.81 16.82
C LEU A 10 -4.24 -12.69 15.32
N GLN A 11 -4.14 -13.82 14.60
CA GLN A 11 -4.01 -13.84 13.15
C GLN A 11 -5.22 -13.16 12.49
N GLN A 12 -6.42 -13.45 12.97
CA GLN A 12 -7.65 -12.87 12.43
C GLN A 12 -7.68 -11.34 12.64
N ILE A 13 -7.36 -10.86 13.84
CA ILE A 13 -7.28 -9.42 14.13
C ILE A 13 -6.26 -8.73 13.20
N ARG A 14 -5.09 -9.34 13.00
CA ARG A 14 -4.06 -8.75 12.12
C ARG A 14 -4.44 -8.79 10.64
N LYS A 15 -5.16 -9.82 10.20
CA LYS A 15 -5.72 -9.87 8.84
C LYS A 15 -6.74 -8.75 8.61
N TYR A 16 -7.65 -8.53 9.55
CA TYR A 16 -8.60 -7.40 9.46
C TYR A 16 -7.88 -6.05 9.41
N LYS A 17 -6.89 -5.83 10.28
CA LYS A 17 -6.10 -4.58 10.26
C LYS A 17 -5.36 -4.40 8.93
N LYS A 18 -4.79 -5.48 8.37
CA LYS A 18 -4.16 -5.45 7.05
C LYS A 18 -5.17 -5.08 5.96
N GLU A 19 -6.35 -5.66 5.96
CA GLU A 19 -7.42 -5.36 4.99
C GLU A 19 -7.88 -3.90 5.06
N GLU A 20 -7.97 -3.33 6.27
CA GLU A 20 -8.28 -1.92 6.50
C GLU A 20 -7.20 -1.01 5.87
N ILE A 21 -5.93 -1.29 6.17
CA ILE A 21 -4.78 -0.55 5.60
C ILE A 21 -4.73 -0.70 4.07
N GLU A 22 -5.03 -1.89 3.53
CA GLU A 22 -5.11 -2.12 2.07
C GLU A 22 -6.21 -1.28 1.42
N ALA A 23 -7.36 -1.15 2.06
CA ALA A 23 -8.46 -0.34 1.56
C ALA A 23 -8.09 1.15 1.56
N GLU A 24 -7.46 1.64 2.62
CA GLU A 24 -6.94 3.02 2.67
C GLU A 24 -5.88 3.27 1.61
N PHE A 25 -4.91 2.36 1.49
CA PHE A 25 -3.84 2.45 0.50
C PHE A 25 -4.39 2.54 -0.94
N LYS A 26 -5.41 1.72 -1.27
CA LYS A 26 -6.08 1.78 -2.57
C LYS A 26 -6.76 3.13 -2.82
N LYS A 27 -7.44 3.70 -1.81
CA LYS A 27 -8.05 5.03 -1.94
C LYS A 27 -7.01 6.11 -2.24
N ILE A 28 -5.88 6.06 -1.55
CA ILE A 28 -4.77 7.00 -1.76
C ILE A 28 -4.18 6.84 -3.16
N LEU A 29 -3.95 5.60 -3.61
CA LEU A 29 -3.44 5.32 -4.95
C LEU A 29 -4.37 5.88 -6.04
N ILE A 30 -5.68 5.64 -5.92
CA ILE A 30 -6.66 6.16 -6.87
C ILE A 30 -6.63 7.69 -6.89
N ASN A 31 -6.60 8.32 -5.72
CA ASN A 31 -6.53 9.78 -5.64
C ASN A 31 -5.23 10.31 -6.26
N LEU A 32 -4.09 9.63 -6.03
CA LEU A 32 -2.80 10.02 -6.62
C LEU A 32 -2.87 10.01 -8.15
N MET A 33 -3.37 8.93 -8.74
CA MET A 33 -3.55 8.82 -10.19
C MET A 33 -4.45 9.93 -10.75
N GLN A 34 -5.57 10.21 -10.06
CA GLN A 34 -6.48 11.29 -10.46
C GLN A 34 -5.79 12.66 -10.43
N GLN A 35 -4.99 12.94 -9.39
CA GLN A 35 -4.26 14.21 -9.30
C GLN A 35 -3.13 14.32 -10.33
N GLU A 36 -2.52 13.20 -10.73
CA GLU A 36 -1.54 13.14 -11.83
C GLU A 36 -2.19 13.46 -13.17
N ASP A 37 -3.37 12.89 -13.45
CA ASP A 37 -4.16 13.18 -14.65
C ASP A 37 -4.54 14.67 -14.75
N VAL A 38 -4.91 15.28 -13.62
CA VAL A 38 -5.19 16.73 -13.54
C VAL A 38 -3.95 17.53 -13.89
N LEU A 39 -2.79 17.20 -13.31
CA LEU A 39 -1.53 17.88 -13.60
C LEU A 39 -1.14 17.74 -15.09
N GLN A 40 -1.34 16.55 -15.67
CA GLN A 40 -1.09 16.31 -17.08
C GLN A 40 -1.98 17.18 -17.96
N THR A 41 -3.27 17.26 -17.63
CA THR A 41 -4.25 18.09 -18.36
C THR A 41 -3.88 19.58 -18.31
N LEU A 42 -3.46 20.07 -17.14
CA LEU A 42 -2.96 21.44 -16.99
C LEU A 42 -1.70 21.68 -17.83
N SER A 43 -0.75 20.73 -17.82
CA SER A 43 0.50 20.83 -18.59
C SER A 43 0.26 20.83 -20.10
N LEU A 44 -0.66 20.00 -20.58
CA LEU A 44 -1.12 20.00 -21.97
C LEU A 44 -1.77 21.34 -22.34
N SER A 45 -2.58 21.90 -21.43
CA SER A 45 -3.22 23.20 -21.62
C SER A 45 -2.18 24.34 -21.72
N LEU A 46 -1.13 24.32 -20.87
CA LEU A 46 -0.02 25.28 -20.96
C LEU A 46 0.71 25.18 -22.30
N THR A 47 0.98 23.96 -22.75
CA THR A 47 1.68 23.68 -24.00
C THR A 47 0.86 24.21 -25.18
N LYS A 48 -0.44 23.91 -25.22
CA LYS A 48 -1.35 24.42 -26.25
C LYS A 48 -1.41 25.95 -26.25
N LEU A 49 -1.51 26.57 -25.07
CA LEU A 49 -1.54 28.01 -24.93
C LEU A 49 -0.24 28.67 -25.42
N THR A 50 0.90 28.07 -25.12
CA THR A 50 2.21 28.53 -25.56
C THR A 50 2.33 28.47 -27.09
N LEU A 51 1.85 27.39 -27.71
CA LEU A 51 1.80 27.26 -29.17
C LEU A 51 0.91 28.35 -29.80
N GLN A 52 -0.29 28.57 -29.25
CA GLN A 52 -1.19 29.62 -29.72
C GLN A 52 -0.56 31.02 -29.60
N MET A 53 0.16 31.29 -28.51
CA MET A 53 0.85 32.55 -28.30
C MET A 53 1.98 32.74 -29.32
N ASN A 54 2.77 31.71 -29.61
CA ASN A 54 3.84 31.76 -30.63
C ASN A 54 3.26 31.99 -32.04
N GLU A 55 2.16 31.32 -32.39
CA GLU A 55 1.44 31.56 -33.65
C GLU A 55 0.92 33.00 -33.75
N LYS A 56 0.40 33.56 -32.65
CA LYS A 56 -0.06 34.95 -32.60
C LYS A 56 1.08 35.97 -32.64
N GLN A 57 2.23 35.67 -32.04
CA GLN A 57 3.42 36.52 -32.14
C GLN A 57 3.92 36.64 -33.59
N THR A 58 3.88 35.55 -34.35
CA THR A 58 4.30 35.57 -35.77
C THR A 58 3.29 36.24 -36.69
N ARG A 59 1.99 36.15 -36.39
CA ARG A 59 0.90 36.77 -37.19
C ARG A 59 0.55 38.20 -36.76
N GLY A 60 1.04 38.64 -35.60
CA GLY A 60 0.67 39.89 -34.95
C GLY A 60 -0.56 39.76 -34.05
N PHE A 61 -0.53 40.47 -32.93
CA PHE A 61 -1.69 40.63 -32.05
C PHE A 61 -2.63 41.70 -32.58
N SER A 62 -3.94 41.52 -32.39
CA SER A 62 -4.94 42.49 -32.87
C SER A 62 -4.95 43.77 -32.01
N ASN A 63 -4.64 43.64 -30.71
CA ASN A 63 -4.44 44.76 -29.80
C ASN A 63 -3.61 44.33 -28.57
N VAL A 64 -3.17 45.30 -27.76
CA VAL A 64 -2.39 45.08 -26.53
C VAL A 64 -3.17 44.29 -25.48
N TYR A 65 -4.50 44.40 -25.47
CA TYR A 65 -5.37 43.68 -24.54
C TYR A 65 -5.40 42.17 -24.79
N GLU A 66 -5.36 41.73 -26.05
CA GLU A 66 -5.23 40.31 -26.40
C GLU A 66 -3.94 39.73 -25.83
N LEU A 67 -2.83 40.47 -25.93
CA LEU A 67 -1.55 40.08 -25.35
C LEU A 67 -1.60 39.98 -23.83
N SER A 68 -2.22 40.95 -23.14
CA SER A 68 -2.35 40.89 -21.67
C SER A 68 -3.17 39.69 -21.21
N LEU A 69 -4.26 39.35 -21.92
CA LEU A 69 -5.07 38.16 -21.62
C LEU A 69 -4.25 36.86 -21.71
N PHE A 70 -3.34 36.73 -22.69
CA PHE A 70 -2.46 35.57 -22.78
C PHE A 70 -1.53 35.46 -21.58
N TYR A 71 -0.91 36.57 -21.15
CA TYR A 71 -0.03 36.59 -19.99
C TYR A 71 -0.78 36.29 -18.69
N ASP A 72 -1.95 36.91 -18.48
CA ASP A 72 -2.78 36.66 -17.31
C ASP A 72 -3.19 35.18 -17.24
N TYR A 73 -3.63 34.62 -18.37
CA TYR A 73 -4.03 33.22 -18.44
C TYR A 73 -2.83 32.28 -18.22
N MET A 74 -1.67 32.55 -18.81
CA MET A 74 -0.44 31.81 -18.54
C MET A 74 -0.05 31.87 -17.06
N GLU A 75 -0.16 33.03 -16.41
CA GLU A 75 0.16 33.18 -15.00
C GLU A 75 -0.80 32.37 -14.12
N THR A 76 -2.11 32.47 -14.37
CA THR A 76 -3.11 31.69 -13.63
C THR A 76 -2.88 30.18 -13.78
N LEU A 77 -2.55 29.72 -14.99
CA LEU A 77 -2.34 28.32 -15.28
C LEU A 77 -1.04 27.80 -14.64
N ASN A 78 0.03 28.58 -14.66
CA ASN A 78 1.26 28.27 -13.93
C ASN A 78 1.05 28.20 -12.42
N LYS A 79 0.26 29.13 -11.84
CA LYS A 79 -0.11 29.07 -10.41
C LYS A 79 -0.88 27.79 -10.09
N SER A 80 -1.82 27.39 -10.93
CA SER A 80 -2.58 26.15 -10.78
C SER A 80 -1.69 24.91 -10.87
N ILE A 81 -0.76 24.87 -11.83
CA ILE A 81 0.23 23.79 -11.96
C ILE A 81 1.09 23.66 -10.69
N ARG A 82 1.61 24.78 -10.17
CA ARG A 82 2.43 24.75 -8.93
C ARG A 82 1.64 24.22 -7.74
N LYS A 83 0.41 24.69 -7.53
CA LYS A 83 -0.48 24.18 -6.47
C LYS A 83 -0.74 22.68 -6.62
N GLN A 84 -0.98 22.23 -7.85
CA GLN A 84 -1.21 20.81 -8.14
C GLN A 84 0.04 19.96 -7.86
N GLN A 85 1.24 20.47 -8.20
CA GLN A 85 2.51 19.81 -7.88
C GLN A 85 2.75 19.71 -6.37
N GLU A 86 2.46 20.76 -5.60
CA GLU A 86 2.55 20.75 -4.14
C GLU A 86 1.59 19.72 -3.53
N MET A 87 0.36 19.65 -4.03
CA MET A 87 -0.61 18.64 -3.61
C MET A 87 -0.11 17.21 -3.91
N LEU A 88 0.40 16.97 -5.12
CA LEU A 88 0.95 15.68 -5.52
C LEU A 88 2.16 15.30 -4.66
N TYR A 89 3.01 16.25 -4.29
CA TYR A 89 4.13 16.00 -3.40
C TYR A 89 3.66 15.49 -2.03
N GLN A 90 2.69 16.17 -1.42
CA GLN A 90 2.11 15.76 -0.14
C GLN A 90 1.43 14.38 -0.25
N LEU A 91 0.67 14.15 -1.31
CA LEU A 91 -0.04 12.89 -1.52
C LEU A 91 0.93 11.73 -1.80
N THR A 92 2.04 11.99 -2.49
CA THR A 92 3.11 11.01 -2.72
C THR A 92 3.80 10.63 -1.41
N ALA A 93 4.06 11.61 -0.52
CA ALA A 93 4.62 11.32 0.80
C ALA A 93 3.69 10.42 1.62
N LEU A 94 2.40 10.75 1.65
CA LEU A 94 1.37 9.95 2.32
C LEU A 94 1.22 8.55 1.71
N PHE A 95 1.35 8.43 0.38
CA PHE A 95 1.40 7.14 -0.31
C PHE A 95 2.59 6.28 0.14
N GLN A 96 3.79 6.86 0.25
CA GLN A 96 4.97 6.11 0.71
C GLN A 96 4.83 5.68 2.17
N GLU A 97 4.29 6.53 3.03
CA GLU A 97 4.02 6.21 4.43
C GLU A 97 3.05 5.02 4.53
N LYS A 98 1.91 5.08 3.83
CA LYS A 98 0.91 4.00 3.84
C LYS A 98 1.41 2.72 3.17
N LYS A 99 2.28 2.83 2.16
CA LYS A 99 2.98 1.67 1.58
C LYS A 99 3.86 0.98 2.63
N ALA A 100 4.60 1.74 3.43
CA ALA A 100 5.42 1.18 4.50
C ALA A 100 4.56 0.53 5.58
N GLU A 101 3.47 1.18 6.00
CA GLU A 101 2.51 0.63 6.96
C GLU A 101 1.93 -0.70 6.47
N LEU A 102 1.55 -0.77 5.19
CA LEU A 102 1.03 -1.98 4.56
C LEU A 102 2.06 -3.11 4.58
N LEU A 103 3.31 -2.82 4.23
CA LEU A 103 4.40 -3.81 4.26
C LEU A 103 4.62 -4.37 5.67
N GLU A 104 4.56 -3.52 6.70
CA GLU A 104 4.65 -3.98 8.09
C GLU A 104 3.46 -4.85 8.48
N ALA A 105 2.23 -4.48 8.11
CA ALA A 105 1.05 -5.31 8.34
C ALA A 105 1.18 -6.71 7.68
N TYR A 106 1.74 -6.78 6.47
CA TYR A 106 2.05 -8.06 5.81
C TYR A 106 3.07 -8.89 6.60
N LYS A 107 4.13 -8.26 7.11
CA LYS A 107 5.15 -8.94 7.93
C LYS A 107 4.55 -9.48 9.22
N GLU A 108 3.73 -8.70 9.92
CA GLU A 108 3.07 -9.10 11.16
C GLU A 108 2.19 -10.35 10.97
N VAL A 109 1.36 -10.37 9.93
CA VAL A 109 0.53 -11.55 9.59
C VAL A 109 1.41 -12.78 9.34
N LYS A 110 2.48 -12.61 8.55
CA LYS A 110 3.41 -13.71 8.22
C LYS A 110 4.17 -14.24 9.43
N VAL A 111 4.52 -13.38 10.39
CA VAL A 111 5.15 -13.79 11.65
C VAL A 111 4.21 -14.66 12.47
N ILE A 112 2.93 -14.28 12.57
CA ILE A 112 1.93 -15.07 13.31
C ILE A 112 1.69 -16.42 12.65
N GLU A 113 1.64 -16.48 11.32
CA GLU A 113 1.54 -17.74 10.56
C GLU A 113 2.71 -18.67 10.89
N LYS A 114 3.94 -18.19 10.83
CA LYS A 114 5.13 -18.97 11.22
C LYS A 114 5.08 -19.45 12.68
N LEU A 115 4.60 -18.61 13.59
CA LEU A 115 4.45 -18.98 15.00
C LEU A 115 3.39 -20.07 15.17
N LYS A 116 2.27 -19.98 14.45
CA LYS A 116 1.21 -20.99 14.44
C LYS A 116 1.74 -22.33 13.94
N ASP A 117 2.44 -22.33 12.80
CA ASP A 117 3.01 -23.54 12.21
C ASP A 117 4.02 -24.21 13.16
N LYS A 118 4.86 -23.41 13.84
CA LYS A 118 5.79 -23.92 14.84
C LYS A 118 5.08 -24.57 16.02
N VAL A 119 4.02 -23.93 16.55
CA VAL A 119 3.25 -24.51 17.68
C VAL A 119 2.55 -25.80 17.27
N ILE A 120 2.00 -25.88 16.06
CA ILE A 120 1.40 -27.11 15.52
C ILE A 120 2.46 -28.21 15.41
N PHE A 121 3.62 -27.90 14.84
CA PHE A 121 4.73 -28.84 14.72
C PHE A 121 5.19 -29.37 16.09
N ASP A 122 5.39 -28.49 17.06
CA ASP A 122 5.82 -28.86 18.41
C ASP A 122 4.76 -29.73 19.12
N ASN A 123 3.47 -29.44 18.94
CA ASN A 123 2.39 -30.25 19.48
C ASN A 123 2.32 -31.64 18.84
N ASN A 124 2.43 -31.73 17.51
CA ASN A 124 2.44 -33.01 16.80
C ASN A 124 3.65 -33.87 17.19
N LYS A 125 4.82 -33.25 17.32
CA LYS A 125 6.04 -33.94 17.78
C LYS A 125 5.87 -34.51 19.20
N ARG A 126 5.23 -33.76 20.11
CA ARG A 126 4.95 -34.22 21.47
C ARG A 126 3.93 -35.36 21.50
N ALA A 127 2.88 -35.26 20.71
CA ALA A 127 1.87 -36.31 20.60
C ALA A 127 2.51 -37.61 20.07
N ALA A 128 3.29 -37.54 19.00
CA ALA A 128 4.01 -38.70 18.46
C ALA A 128 5.00 -39.32 19.48
N TRP A 129 5.69 -38.49 20.26
CA TRP A 129 6.56 -38.96 21.34
C TRP A 129 5.78 -39.65 22.47
N GLN A 130 4.57 -39.19 22.79
CA GLN A 130 3.71 -39.82 23.79
C GLN A 130 3.17 -41.16 23.28
N GLU A 131 2.65 -41.21 22.06
CA GLU A 131 2.20 -42.45 21.42
C GLU A 131 3.32 -43.49 21.38
N GLN A 132 4.54 -43.09 20.98
CA GLN A 132 5.67 -44.01 20.96
C GLN A 132 5.99 -44.57 22.35
N LYS A 133 5.99 -43.73 23.40
CA LYS A 133 6.21 -44.19 24.78
C LYS A 133 5.13 -45.17 25.25
N GLU A 134 3.88 -44.92 24.89
CA GLU A 134 2.76 -45.81 25.24
C GLU A 134 2.90 -47.16 24.52
N LEU A 135 3.25 -47.15 23.22
CA LEU A 135 3.52 -48.36 22.45
C LEU A 135 4.68 -49.17 23.03
N ASP A 136 5.79 -48.50 23.36
CA ASP A 136 6.97 -49.13 23.97
C ASP A 136 6.63 -49.74 25.33
N TYR A 137 5.84 -49.04 26.16
CA TYR A 137 5.37 -49.57 27.44
C TYR A 137 4.50 -50.82 27.26
N VAL A 138 3.54 -50.78 26.32
CA VAL A 138 2.69 -51.94 26.00
C VAL A 138 3.54 -53.12 25.53
N TYR A 139 4.52 -52.87 24.66
CA TYR A 139 5.44 -53.90 24.18
C TYR A 139 6.23 -54.53 25.33
N LEU A 140 6.87 -53.72 26.18
CA LEU A 140 7.66 -54.18 27.32
C LEU A 140 6.81 -54.95 28.34
N SER A 141 5.57 -54.54 28.57
CA SER A 141 4.65 -55.21 29.50
C SER A 141 4.18 -56.61 29.06
N ARG A 142 4.35 -56.93 27.76
CA ARG A 142 3.96 -58.23 27.17
C ARG A 142 5.14 -59.20 27.06
N LEU A 143 6.35 -58.79 27.40
CA LEU A 143 7.50 -59.69 27.43
C LEU A 143 7.32 -60.69 28.59
N PRO A 144 7.51 -61.99 28.36
CA PRO A 144 7.46 -62.99 29.42
C PRO A 144 8.53 -62.67 30.47
N ARG A 145 8.15 -62.67 31.74
CA ARG A 145 9.11 -62.61 32.84
C ARG A 145 9.76 -63.99 32.96
N GLU A 146 11.05 -64.07 32.66
CA GLU A 146 11.90 -65.22 32.99
C GLU A 146 12.03 -65.41 34.51
#